data_AF-A0A1Q3MPK6-F1
#
_entry.id   AF-A0A1Q3MPK6-F1
#
_cell.length_a   1.000
_cell.length_b   1.000
_cell.length_c   1.000
_cell.angle_alpha   90.00
_cell.angle_beta   90.00
_cell.angle_gamma   90.00
#
_symmetry.space_group_name_H-M   'P 1'
#
loop_
_entity.id
_entity.type
_entity.pdbx_description
1 polymer ?
#
loop_
_entity_poly.entity_id
_entity_poly.type
_entity_poly.pdbx_seq_one_letter_code
_entity_poly.pdbx_strand_id
1 'polypeptide(L)'
;MIDLAKAANSKLVAMLERHPRIQEVEMDAKTNGVVFHQGSWVRSVVAGNSQLELRGLVELMDNNPLVCADSISVPDSASTLALIALGPIALAGLITEPPTFVVNIDADEACLTSYLKTIGWTEGITIHAESQSGVSVAAATVIASIDTPQDWNEIDDLYEERFSRSFFVRRDEESPWDSSLVEGRPFAVYRLGYTPGDATSLLTIRVMADIHGKCGEAQIIHALNVMVGYEESLGID
;
A
#
# COMPACT_ATOMS: atom_id res chain seq x y z
N MET A 1 -14.98 18.24 10.30
CA MET A 1 -15.91 17.09 10.19
C MET A 1 -16.12 16.85 8.70
N ILE A 2 -16.44 15.62 8.28
CA ILE A 2 -16.85 15.34 6.89
C ILE A 2 -18.37 15.34 6.88
N ASP A 3 -18.96 16.18 6.04
CA ASP A 3 -20.40 16.38 5.99
C ASP A 3 -21.07 15.23 5.23
N LEU A 4 -20.46 14.78 4.14
CA LEU A 4 -20.98 13.71 3.29
C LEU A 4 -19.82 12.90 2.69
N ALA A 5 -19.94 11.58 2.68
CA ALA A 5 -19.05 10.68 1.93
C ALA A 5 -19.87 9.78 1.00
N LYS A 6 -19.41 9.61 -0.24
CA LYS A 6 -20.04 8.77 -1.26
C LYS A 6 -19.09 7.67 -1.70
N ALA A 7 -19.59 6.45 -1.86
CA ALA A 7 -18.84 5.32 -2.38
C ALA A 7 -19.76 4.30 -3.06
N ALA A 8 -19.24 3.53 -4.02
CA ALA A 8 -19.98 2.43 -4.66
C ALA A 8 -19.77 1.08 -3.96
N ASN A 9 -18.64 0.91 -3.27
CA ASN A 9 -18.25 -0.36 -2.67
C ASN A 9 -18.92 -0.54 -1.30
N SER A 10 -19.64 -1.65 -1.11
CA SER A 10 -20.40 -1.90 0.12
C SER A 10 -19.56 -2.05 1.37
N LYS A 11 -18.34 -2.60 1.28
CA LYS A 11 -17.41 -2.69 2.41
C LYS A 11 -16.85 -1.32 2.78
N LEU A 12 -16.55 -0.50 1.78
CA LEU A 12 -16.11 0.87 2.00
C LEU A 12 -17.22 1.70 2.65
N VAL A 13 -18.45 1.59 2.14
CA VAL A 13 -19.62 2.22 2.76
C VAL A 13 -19.79 1.79 4.21
N ALA A 14 -19.69 0.49 4.51
CA ALA A 14 -19.79 0.00 5.88
C ALA A 14 -18.65 0.50 6.81
N MET A 15 -17.46 0.80 6.28
CA MET A 15 -16.39 1.46 7.03
C MET A 15 -16.70 2.95 7.24
N LEU A 16 -17.14 3.65 6.20
CA LEU A 16 -17.51 5.07 6.26
C LEU A 16 -18.66 5.31 7.26
N GLU A 17 -19.67 4.45 7.30
CA GLU A 17 -20.81 4.54 8.23
C GLU A 17 -20.39 4.39 9.70
N ARG A 18 -19.32 3.64 9.96
CA ARG A 18 -18.73 3.47 11.30
C ARG A 18 -17.73 4.58 11.65
N HIS A 19 -17.35 5.41 10.69
CA HIS A 19 -16.33 6.42 10.87
C HIS A 19 -16.84 7.59 11.73
N PRO A 20 -16.25 7.88 12.91
CA PRO A 20 -16.83 8.77 13.91
C PRO A 20 -16.82 10.27 13.54
N ARG A 21 -16.25 10.63 12.38
CA ARG A 21 -16.17 12.01 11.89
C ARG A 21 -16.88 12.24 10.56
N ILE A 22 -17.65 11.27 10.08
CA ILE A 22 -18.50 11.38 8.89
C ILE A 22 -19.95 11.50 9.36
N GLN A 23 -20.65 12.54 8.92
CA GLN A 23 -22.05 12.77 9.30
C GLN A 23 -23.03 11.95 8.47
N GLU A 24 -22.83 11.93 7.15
CA GLU A 24 -23.71 11.25 6.20
C GLU A 24 -22.89 10.41 5.22
N VAL A 25 -23.41 9.22 4.90
CA VAL A 25 -22.82 8.30 3.92
C VAL A 25 -23.88 7.95 2.90
N GLU A 26 -23.54 8.09 1.62
CA GLU A 26 -24.40 7.73 0.50
C GLU A 26 -23.75 6.65 -0.36
N MET A 27 -24.56 5.65 -0.73
CA MET A 27 -24.18 4.72 -1.78
C MET A 27 -24.32 5.43 -3.14
N ASP A 28 -23.23 5.52 -3.90
CA ASP A 28 -23.23 6.05 -5.26
C ASP A 28 -22.51 5.09 -6.19
N ALA A 29 -23.27 4.39 -7.04
CA ALA A 29 -22.77 3.39 -7.97
C ALA A 29 -21.76 3.93 -9.00
N LYS A 30 -21.63 5.25 -9.15
CA LYS A 30 -20.67 5.87 -10.09
C LYS A 30 -19.33 6.20 -9.44
N THR A 31 -19.24 6.16 -8.12
CA THR A 31 -18.04 6.58 -7.40
C THR A 31 -17.01 5.44 -7.35
N ASN A 32 -15.84 5.65 -7.95
CA ASN A 32 -14.68 4.77 -7.80
C ASN A 32 -13.84 5.22 -6.60
N GLY A 33 -13.83 4.46 -5.50
CA GLY A 33 -13.23 4.87 -4.23
C GLY A 33 -14.21 5.66 -3.35
N VAL A 34 -13.77 6.80 -2.79
CA VAL A 34 -14.60 7.70 -1.99
C VAL A 34 -14.50 9.15 -2.49
N VAL A 35 -15.65 9.82 -2.59
CA VAL A 35 -15.75 11.27 -2.76
C VAL A 35 -16.37 11.85 -1.50
N PHE A 36 -15.78 12.89 -0.92
CA PHE A 36 -16.23 13.44 0.35
C PHE A 36 -16.26 14.97 0.38
N HIS A 37 -17.17 15.50 1.18
CA HIS A 37 -17.44 16.93 1.35
C HIS A 37 -17.02 17.40 2.74
N GLN A 38 -16.28 18.50 2.80
CA GLN A 38 -15.93 19.19 4.03
C GLN A 38 -16.13 20.70 3.84
N GLY A 39 -17.27 21.21 4.30
CA GLY A 39 -17.74 22.55 3.97
C GLY A 39 -17.92 22.72 2.47
N SER A 40 -17.21 23.69 1.88
CA SER A 40 -17.21 23.90 0.43
C SER A 40 -16.26 22.97 -0.34
N TRP A 41 -15.40 22.22 0.37
CA TRP A 41 -14.36 21.44 -0.27
C TRP A 41 -14.87 20.06 -0.67
N VAL A 42 -14.63 19.68 -1.92
CA VAL A 42 -15.00 18.36 -2.47
C VAL A 42 -13.71 17.65 -2.84
N ARG A 43 -13.47 16.48 -2.24
CA ARG A 43 -12.22 15.76 -2.37
C ARG A 43 -12.46 14.27 -2.63
N SER A 44 -11.44 13.57 -3.12
CA SER A 44 -11.57 12.15 -3.46
C SER A 44 -10.31 11.33 -3.19
N VAL A 45 -10.52 10.11 -2.71
CA VAL A 45 -9.50 9.05 -2.70
C VAL A 45 -9.95 7.94 -3.63
N VAL A 46 -9.12 7.57 -4.59
CA VAL A 46 -9.38 6.46 -5.52
C VAL A 46 -8.29 5.42 -5.39
N ALA A 47 -8.54 4.17 -5.82
CA ALA A 47 -7.54 3.11 -5.86
C ALA A 47 -7.13 2.83 -7.31
N GLY A 48 -5.84 2.60 -7.54
CA GLY A 48 -5.30 2.12 -8.82
C GLY A 48 -5.34 3.13 -9.98
N ASN A 49 -5.65 4.41 -9.74
CA ASN A 49 -5.61 5.43 -10.78
C ASN A 49 -4.19 5.97 -10.98
N SER A 50 -3.43 5.29 -11.85
CA SER A 50 -2.05 5.63 -12.19
C SER A 50 -1.87 6.97 -12.92
N GLN A 51 -2.95 7.65 -13.29
CA GLN A 51 -2.94 8.94 -14.00
C GLN A 51 -3.03 10.15 -13.06
N LEU A 52 -3.34 9.96 -11.77
CA LEU A 52 -3.34 11.06 -10.81
C LEU A 52 -1.91 11.51 -10.49
N GLU A 53 -1.71 12.82 -10.42
CA GLU A 53 -0.42 13.44 -10.08
C GLU A 53 0.02 13.01 -8.68
N LEU A 54 -0.87 13.19 -7.68
CA LEU A 54 -0.63 12.74 -6.33
C LEU A 54 -1.11 11.30 -6.17
N ARG A 55 -0.16 10.37 -6.16
CA ARG A 55 -0.41 8.94 -5.97
C ARG A 55 0.76 8.28 -5.25
N GLY A 56 0.47 7.21 -4.51
CA GLY A 56 1.50 6.45 -3.82
C GLY A 56 0.95 5.72 -2.59
N LEU A 57 1.80 4.92 -1.98
CA LEU A 57 1.54 4.30 -0.69
C LEU A 57 1.74 5.35 0.41
N VAL A 58 0.73 5.59 1.25
CA VAL A 58 0.74 6.66 2.27
C VAL A 58 2.00 6.64 3.13
N GLU A 59 2.47 5.45 3.54
CA GLU A 59 3.68 5.27 4.35
C GLU A 59 4.98 5.74 3.68
N LEU A 60 4.98 5.90 2.36
CA LEU A 60 6.13 6.31 1.57
C LEU A 60 5.98 7.72 0.99
N MET A 61 4.90 8.42 1.35
CA MET A 61 4.59 9.76 0.88
C MET A 61 4.81 10.79 1.98
N ASP A 62 5.11 12.02 1.56
CA ASP A 62 5.00 13.16 2.46
C ASP A 62 3.52 13.48 2.73
N ASN A 63 3.18 13.74 3.99
CA ASN A 63 1.80 14.09 4.38
C ASN A 63 1.39 15.50 3.91
N ASN A 64 2.34 16.41 3.70
CA ASN A 64 2.05 17.81 3.35
C ASN A 64 1.31 17.97 2.01
N PRO A 65 1.71 17.29 0.91
CA PRO A 65 0.90 17.25 -0.31
C PRO A 65 -0.50 16.67 -0.11
N LEU A 66 -0.63 15.63 0.73
CA LEU A 66 -1.89 14.91 0.92
C LEU A 66 -2.97 15.78 1.57
N VAL A 67 -2.63 16.55 2.61
CA VAL A 67 -3.60 17.40 3.34
C VAL A 67 -4.18 18.53 2.48
N CYS A 68 -3.48 18.93 1.43
CA CYS A 68 -3.86 20.02 0.53
C CYS A 68 -4.51 19.55 -0.77
N ALA A 69 -4.56 18.23 -1.01
CA ALA A 69 -4.98 17.69 -2.29
C ALA A 69 -6.51 17.60 -2.40
N ASP A 70 -7.01 17.88 -3.60
CA ASP A 70 -8.41 17.61 -3.95
C ASP A 70 -8.61 16.14 -4.29
N SER A 71 -7.63 15.50 -4.94
CA SER A 71 -7.72 14.10 -5.34
C SER A 71 -6.38 13.39 -5.17
N ILE A 72 -6.43 12.16 -4.64
CA ILE A 72 -5.26 11.28 -4.59
C ILE A 72 -5.61 9.88 -5.06
N SER A 73 -4.61 9.14 -5.55
CA SER A 73 -4.73 7.70 -5.77
C SER A 73 -3.85 6.89 -4.82
N VAL A 74 -4.46 5.99 -4.07
CA VAL A 74 -3.72 4.90 -3.41
C VAL A 74 -3.46 3.78 -4.42
N PRO A 75 -2.39 2.97 -4.25
CA PRO A 75 -2.10 1.84 -5.12
C PRO A 75 -3.23 0.81 -5.13
N ASP A 76 -3.32 0.05 -6.23
CA ASP A 76 -4.09 -1.19 -6.26
C ASP A 76 -3.40 -2.27 -5.40
N SER A 77 -4.03 -3.44 -5.26
CA SER A 77 -3.53 -4.50 -4.40
C SER A 77 -2.10 -4.96 -4.75
N ALA A 78 -1.82 -5.21 -6.03
CA ALA A 78 -0.50 -5.66 -6.46
C ALA A 78 0.57 -4.57 -6.26
N SER A 79 0.25 -3.32 -6.62
CA SER A 79 1.14 -2.18 -6.42
C SER A 79 1.37 -1.88 -4.94
N THR A 80 0.37 -2.12 -4.07
CA THR A 80 0.50 -1.96 -2.62
C THR A 80 1.55 -2.92 -2.09
N LEU A 81 1.46 -4.22 -2.43
CA LEU A 81 2.43 -5.22 -2.00
C LEU A 81 3.83 -4.92 -2.55
N ALA A 82 3.93 -4.51 -3.82
CA ALA A 82 5.20 -4.14 -4.45
C ALA A 82 5.85 -2.92 -3.78
N LEU A 83 5.08 -1.88 -3.45
CA LEU A 83 5.58 -0.69 -2.76
C LEU A 83 6.03 -0.98 -1.33
N ILE A 84 5.31 -1.83 -0.60
CA ILE A 84 5.77 -2.29 0.73
C ILE A 84 7.10 -3.04 0.61
N ALA A 85 7.22 -3.92 -0.39
CA ALA A 85 8.42 -4.71 -0.59
C ALA A 85 9.62 -3.89 -1.06
N LEU A 86 9.45 -2.99 -2.04
CA LEU A 86 10.55 -2.32 -2.73
C LEU A 86 10.79 -0.88 -2.26
N GLY A 87 9.81 -0.26 -1.60
CA GLY A 87 9.85 1.15 -1.19
C GLY A 87 11.15 1.54 -0.48
N PRO A 88 11.49 0.91 0.65
CA PRO A 88 12.69 1.26 1.42
C PRO A 88 13.99 1.15 0.60
N ILE A 89 14.18 0.06 -0.14
CA ILE A 89 15.42 -0.20 -0.89
C ILE A 89 15.51 0.61 -2.19
N ALA A 90 14.39 0.94 -2.83
CA ALA A 90 14.35 1.79 -4.01
C ALA A 90 14.68 3.25 -3.66
N LEU A 91 14.10 3.76 -2.56
CA LEU A 91 14.41 5.10 -2.05
C LEU A 91 15.86 5.25 -1.62
N ALA A 92 16.48 4.16 -1.16
CA ALA A 92 17.91 4.10 -0.85
C ALA A 92 18.82 3.90 -2.08
N GLY A 93 18.26 3.65 -3.27
CA GLY A 93 19.01 3.44 -4.50
C GLY A 93 19.82 2.13 -4.53
N LEU A 94 19.38 1.11 -3.80
CA LEU A 94 20.12 -0.15 -3.65
C LEU A 94 19.84 -1.20 -4.73
N ILE A 95 18.73 -1.05 -5.47
CA ILE A 95 18.33 -2.04 -6.49
C ILE A 95 19.25 -1.91 -7.70
N THR A 96 19.86 -3.03 -8.11
CA THR A 96 20.88 -3.09 -9.19
C THR A 96 20.33 -3.58 -10.52
N GLU A 97 19.20 -4.30 -10.52
CA GLU A 97 18.53 -4.78 -11.73
C GLU A 97 17.01 -4.92 -11.50
N PRO A 98 16.20 -5.01 -12.57
CA PRO A 98 14.75 -5.21 -12.47
C PRO A 98 14.36 -6.37 -11.54
N PRO A 99 13.63 -6.10 -10.43
CA PRO A 99 13.24 -7.14 -9.49
C PRO A 99 12.24 -8.12 -10.12
N THR A 100 12.12 -9.29 -9.50
CA THR A 100 11.07 -10.27 -9.82
C THR A 100 9.96 -10.18 -8.79
N PHE A 101 8.70 -10.11 -9.24
CA PHE A 101 7.50 -9.97 -8.42
C PHE A 101 6.55 -11.14 -8.70
N VAL A 102 6.43 -12.05 -7.75
CA VAL A 102 5.51 -13.20 -7.81
C VAL A 102 4.32 -12.92 -6.91
N VAL A 103 3.09 -12.99 -7.43
CA VAL A 103 1.88 -12.58 -6.71
C VAL A 103 0.69 -13.50 -7.00
N ASN A 104 -0.18 -13.72 -6.01
CA ASN A 104 -1.34 -14.62 -6.11
C ASN A 104 -2.66 -13.94 -6.56
N ILE A 105 -2.57 -12.71 -7.07
CA ILE A 105 -3.70 -11.91 -7.56
C ILE A 105 -3.36 -11.33 -8.94
N ASP A 106 -4.36 -10.81 -9.64
CA ASP A 106 -4.13 -10.08 -10.89
C ASP A 106 -3.22 -8.87 -10.63
N ALA A 107 -2.30 -8.62 -11.57
CA ALA A 107 -1.39 -7.49 -11.54
C ALA A 107 -1.33 -6.85 -12.93
N ASP A 108 -1.60 -5.54 -12.99
CA ASP A 108 -1.38 -4.74 -14.20
C ASP A 108 0.03 -4.14 -14.16
N GLU A 109 0.88 -4.58 -15.08
CA GLU A 109 2.26 -4.13 -15.21
C GLU A 109 2.36 -2.61 -15.41
N ALA A 110 1.45 -2.01 -16.19
CA ALA A 110 1.47 -0.58 -16.46
C ALA A 110 1.11 0.23 -15.20
N CYS A 111 0.10 -0.23 -14.46
CA CYS A 111 -0.28 0.35 -13.17
C CYS A 111 0.87 0.25 -12.16
N LEU A 112 1.40 -0.96 -11.95
CA LEU A 112 2.46 -1.23 -10.99
C LEU A 112 3.73 -0.42 -11.32
N THR A 113 4.15 -0.40 -12.59
CA THR A 113 5.28 0.43 -13.03
C THR A 113 5.05 1.91 -12.76
N SER A 114 3.82 2.42 -12.91
CA SER A 114 3.51 3.82 -12.60
C SER A 114 3.62 4.15 -11.11
N TYR A 115 3.30 3.19 -10.24
CA TYR A 115 3.47 3.32 -8.79
C TYR A 115 4.93 3.18 -8.35
N LEU A 116 5.71 2.27 -8.94
CA LEU A 116 7.15 2.17 -8.62
C LEU A 116 7.91 3.47 -8.93
N LYS A 117 7.45 4.25 -9.92
CA LYS A 117 8.02 5.58 -10.20
C LYS A 117 7.86 6.56 -9.04
N THR A 118 6.86 6.39 -8.16
CA THR A 118 6.66 7.29 -7.01
C THR A 118 7.72 7.09 -5.94
N ILE A 119 8.44 5.96 -5.94
CA ILE A 119 9.57 5.65 -5.05
C ILE A 119 10.91 5.73 -5.79
N GLY A 120 10.94 6.37 -6.96
CA GLY A 120 12.17 6.59 -7.74
C GLY A 120 12.60 5.43 -8.64
N TRP A 121 11.89 4.30 -8.66
CA TRP A 121 12.23 3.16 -9.50
C TRP A 121 11.60 3.26 -10.89
N THR A 122 12.43 3.18 -11.95
CA THR A 122 11.98 3.42 -13.33
C THR A 122 12.32 2.32 -14.34
N GLU A 123 13.12 1.32 -13.96
CA GLU A 123 13.64 0.30 -14.89
C GLU A 123 12.70 -0.90 -15.12
N GLY A 124 11.51 -0.87 -14.51
CA GLY A 124 10.48 -1.91 -14.67
C GLY A 124 10.64 -3.07 -13.69
N ILE A 125 9.80 -4.10 -13.85
CA ILE A 125 9.73 -5.25 -12.95
C ILE A 125 9.26 -6.48 -13.72
N THR A 126 9.78 -7.66 -13.39
CA THR A 126 9.30 -8.91 -13.98
C THR A 126 8.15 -9.45 -13.13
N ILE A 127 6.95 -9.58 -13.71
CA ILE A 127 5.74 -9.99 -12.99
C ILE A 127 5.37 -11.44 -13.32
N HIS A 128 5.17 -12.24 -12.28
CA HIS A 128 4.57 -13.57 -12.35
C HIS A 128 3.29 -13.58 -11.50
N ALA A 129 2.15 -13.38 -12.16
CA ALA A 129 0.84 -13.38 -11.50
C ALA A 129 0.15 -14.74 -11.67
N GLU A 130 -0.17 -15.39 -10.54
CA GLU A 130 -0.99 -16.60 -10.48
C GLU A 130 -2.29 -16.28 -9.75
N SER A 131 -3.21 -15.66 -10.47
CA SER A 131 -4.49 -15.20 -9.92
C SER A 131 -5.34 -16.36 -9.41
N GLN A 132 -5.73 -16.28 -8.14
CA GLN A 132 -6.59 -17.26 -7.49
C GLN A 132 -7.95 -16.64 -7.18
N SER A 133 -9.01 -17.27 -7.70
CA SER A 133 -10.38 -16.82 -7.47
C SER A 133 -10.78 -16.97 -6.00
N GLY A 134 -11.36 -15.92 -5.42
CA GLY A 134 -11.99 -15.98 -4.08
C GLY A 134 -11.00 -15.92 -2.91
N VAL A 135 -9.77 -15.46 -3.12
CA VAL A 135 -8.81 -15.23 -2.02
C VAL A 135 -9.23 -14.04 -1.17
N SER A 136 -9.12 -14.18 0.15
CA SER A 136 -9.27 -13.07 1.12
C SER A 136 -7.94 -12.34 1.38
N VAL A 137 -6.81 -12.96 1.03
CA VAL A 137 -5.48 -12.44 1.27
C VAL A 137 -4.69 -12.39 -0.03
N ALA A 138 -4.15 -11.20 -0.32
CA ALA A 138 -3.15 -11.00 -1.37
C ALA A 138 -1.76 -11.21 -0.76
N ALA A 139 -0.92 -11.96 -1.47
CA ALA A 139 0.43 -12.31 -1.06
C ALA A 139 1.39 -12.15 -2.23
N ALA A 140 2.56 -11.57 -1.95
CA ALA A 140 3.63 -11.44 -2.92
C ALA A 140 4.96 -11.91 -2.35
N THR A 141 5.81 -12.44 -3.22
CA THR A 141 7.25 -12.62 -2.98
C THR A 141 8.01 -11.81 -4.02
N VAL A 142 8.90 -10.96 -3.55
CA VAL A 142 9.73 -10.08 -4.36
C VAL A 142 11.17 -10.50 -4.18
N ILE A 143 11.90 -10.66 -5.29
CA ILE A 143 13.34 -10.92 -5.26
C ILE A 143 14.00 -9.74 -5.97
N ALA A 144 14.87 -9.03 -5.25
CA ALA A 144 15.62 -7.90 -5.75
C ALA A 144 17.12 -8.18 -5.59
N SER A 145 17.87 -7.90 -6.64
CA SER A 145 19.33 -7.86 -6.57
C SER A 145 19.75 -6.49 -6.06
N ILE A 146 20.53 -6.49 -4.98
CA ILE A 146 21.00 -5.27 -4.33
C ILE A 146 22.53 -5.26 -4.27
N ASP A 147 23.12 -4.07 -4.20
CA ASP A 147 24.51 -3.94 -3.81
C ASP A 147 24.71 -4.65 -2.45
N THR A 148 25.74 -5.48 -2.34
CA THR A 148 26.03 -6.20 -1.09
C THR A 148 26.27 -5.18 0.04
N PRO A 149 25.39 -5.09 1.06
CA PRO A 149 25.59 -4.18 2.18
C PRO A 149 26.80 -4.61 3.01
N GLN A 150 27.48 -3.65 3.65
CA GLN A 150 28.58 -3.96 4.56
C GLN A 150 28.07 -4.58 5.87
N ASP A 151 26.89 -4.14 6.32
CA ASP A 151 26.16 -4.70 7.44
C ASP A 151 24.70 -4.95 7.04
N TRP A 152 24.20 -6.16 7.30
CA TRP A 152 22.80 -6.51 7.05
C TRP A 152 21.82 -5.61 7.81
N ASN A 153 22.22 -5.10 8.98
CA ASN A 153 21.39 -4.18 9.77
C ASN A 153 21.05 -2.90 9.00
N GLU A 154 21.85 -2.51 8.00
CA GLU A 154 21.53 -1.37 7.13
C GLU A 154 20.22 -1.58 6.37
N ILE A 155 19.93 -2.82 5.94
CA ILE A 155 18.65 -3.13 5.28
C ILE A 155 17.51 -3.06 6.29
N ASP A 156 17.69 -3.63 7.48
CA ASP A 156 16.67 -3.58 8.53
C ASP A 156 16.33 -2.13 8.92
N ASP A 157 17.34 -1.28 9.09
CA ASP A 157 17.19 0.14 9.41
C ASP A 157 16.37 0.89 8.34
N LEU A 158 16.55 0.58 7.06
CA LEU A 158 15.76 1.19 5.97
C LEU A 158 14.26 0.87 6.09
N TYR A 159 13.91 -0.38 6.41
CA TYR A 159 12.51 -0.75 6.61
C TYR A 159 11.96 -0.20 7.93
N GLU A 160 12.77 -0.15 8.99
CA GLU A 160 12.36 0.46 10.26
C GLU A 160 12.12 1.97 10.12
N GLU A 161 12.96 2.71 9.39
CA GLU A 161 12.77 4.14 9.14
C GLU A 161 11.39 4.42 8.52
N ARG A 162 10.95 3.56 7.60
CA ARG A 162 9.68 3.72 6.87
C ARG A 162 8.48 3.18 7.63
N PHE A 163 8.61 2.03 8.27
CA PHE A 163 7.45 1.28 8.76
C PHE A 163 7.36 1.12 10.28
N SER A 164 8.39 1.46 11.06
CA SER A 164 8.34 1.30 12.54
C SER A 164 7.22 2.10 13.20
N ARG A 165 6.81 3.22 12.58
CA ARG A 165 5.72 4.09 13.04
C ARG A 165 4.41 3.87 12.28
N SER A 166 4.39 2.96 11.31
CA SER A 166 3.17 2.65 10.57
C SER A 166 2.24 1.79 11.41
N PHE A 167 0.95 2.15 11.42
CA PHE A 167 -0.09 1.30 12.00
C PHE A 167 -0.42 0.10 11.09
N PHE A 168 -0.14 0.23 9.79
CA PHE A 168 -0.69 -0.61 8.73
C PHE A 168 0.35 -1.41 7.93
N VAL A 169 1.64 -1.30 8.26
CA VAL A 169 2.71 -2.13 7.70
C VAL A 169 3.59 -2.62 8.84
N ARG A 170 3.74 -3.94 8.99
CA ARG A 170 4.41 -4.55 10.14
C ARG A 170 5.44 -5.59 9.70
N ARG A 171 6.56 -5.66 10.41
CA ARG A 171 7.49 -6.79 10.31
C ARG A 171 6.98 -7.93 11.19
N ASP A 172 6.98 -9.16 10.68
CA ASP A 172 6.71 -10.36 11.47
C ASP A 172 7.68 -11.44 11.00
N GLU A 173 8.65 -11.85 11.81
CA GLU A 173 9.64 -12.87 11.42
C GLU A 173 9.35 -14.27 12.02
N GLU A 174 8.57 -14.32 13.10
CA GLU A 174 8.49 -15.49 13.98
C GLU A 174 7.28 -16.40 13.71
N SER A 175 6.18 -15.83 13.21
CA SER A 175 4.92 -16.56 13.08
C SER A 175 4.96 -17.58 11.93
N PRO A 176 4.04 -18.56 11.87
CA PRO A 176 3.78 -19.27 10.62
C PRO A 176 3.35 -18.30 9.51
N TRP A 177 3.92 -18.42 8.30
CA TRP A 177 3.58 -17.54 7.17
C TRP A 177 2.33 -18.04 6.46
N ASP A 178 1.16 -17.71 7.01
CA ASP A 178 -0.15 -18.05 6.44
C ASP A 178 -1.16 -16.88 6.54
N SER A 179 -2.34 -17.06 5.96
CA SER A 179 -3.36 -16.02 5.83
C SER A 179 -3.87 -15.48 7.16
N SER A 180 -3.78 -16.25 8.26
CA SER A 180 -4.30 -15.85 9.58
C SER A 180 -3.60 -14.62 10.17
N LEU A 181 -2.41 -14.29 9.67
CA LEU A 181 -1.67 -13.10 10.07
C LEU A 181 -2.39 -11.80 9.71
N VAL A 182 -3.12 -11.78 8.61
CA VAL A 182 -3.68 -10.54 8.02
C VAL A 182 -5.15 -10.62 7.67
N GLU A 183 -5.75 -11.82 7.57
CA GLU A 183 -7.16 -11.97 7.22
C GLU A 183 -8.08 -11.17 8.16
N GLY A 184 -8.92 -10.33 7.56
CA GLY A 184 -9.81 -9.40 8.26
C GLY A 184 -9.10 -8.27 9.01
N ARG A 185 -7.80 -8.05 8.77
CA ARG A 185 -7.00 -6.99 9.42
C ARG A 185 -6.72 -5.85 8.45
N PRO A 186 -6.62 -4.60 8.95
CA PRO A 186 -6.36 -3.44 8.10
C PRO A 186 -4.89 -3.28 7.70
N PHE A 187 -4.00 -4.13 8.20
CA PHE A 187 -2.55 -4.02 8.01
C PHE A 187 -2.01 -5.08 7.06
N ALA A 188 -0.82 -4.79 6.52
CA ALA A 188 0.05 -5.74 5.85
C ALA A 188 1.15 -6.21 6.79
N VAL A 189 1.69 -7.41 6.52
CA VAL A 189 2.90 -7.93 7.15
C VAL A 189 3.97 -8.19 6.09
N TYR A 190 5.24 -8.01 6.46
CA TYR A 190 6.38 -8.35 5.61
C TYR A 190 7.48 -9.14 6.35
N ARG A 191 8.28 -9.88 5.58
CA ARG A 191 9.49 -10.62 6.00
C ARG A 191 10.64 -10.38 5.06
N LEU A 192 11.84 -10.33 5.61
CA LEU A 192 13.07 -10.19 4.84
C LEU A 192 13.87 -11.49 4.88
N GLY A 193 14.32 -11.94 3.71
CA GLY A 193 15.25 -13.04 3.55
C GLY A 193 16.46 -12.56 2.76
N TYR A 194 17.66 -12.94 3.19
CA TYR A 194 18.90 -12.47 2.60
C TYR A 194 19.75 -13.63 2.12
N THR A 195 20.21 -13.56 0.86
CA THR A 195 21.23 -14.47 0.32
C THR A 195 22.46 -13.63 -0.02
N PRO A 196 23.55 -13.76 0.77
CA PRO A 196 24.75 -12.96 0.54
C PRO A 196 25.45 -13.35 -0.76
N GLY A 197 25.94 -12.35 -1.48
CA GLY A 197 26.91 -12.51 -2.58
C GLY A 197 28.09 -11.55 -2.42
N ASP A 198 29.04 -11.60 -3.36
CA ASP A 198 30.29 -10.84 -3.25
C ASP A 198 30.08 -9.35 -3.52
N ALA A 199 29.60 -9.00 -4.73
CA ALA A 199 29.29 -7.61 -5.11
C ALA A 199 27.77 -7.33 -5.11
N THR A 200 26.99 -8.36 -5.39
CA THR A 200 25.53 -8.29 -5.47
C THR A 200 24.95 -9.40 -4.60
N SER A 201 24.03 -9.03 -3.72
CA SER A 201 23.27 -9.95 -2.89
C SER A 201 21.82 -10.01 -3.35
N LEU A 202 21.11 -11.08 -2.95
CA LEU A 202 19.69 -11.20 -3.22
C LEU A 202 18.89 -10.93 -1.94
N LEU A 203 17.96 -9.99 -2.05
CA LEU A 203 16.96 -9.70 -1.03
C LEU A 203 15.63 -10.31 -1.47
N THR A 204 15.10 -11.21 -0.64
CA THR A 204 13.77 -11.79 -0.80
C THR A 204 12.83 -11.12 0.19
N ILE A 205 11.78 -10.46 -0.30
CA ILE A 205 10.77 -9.80 0.53
C ILE A 205 9.44 -10.51 0.33
N ARG A 206 8.86 -11.03 1.41
CA ARG A 206 7.51 -11.61 1.38
C ARG A 206 6.57 -10.61 2.00
N VAL A 207 5.42 -10.35 1.36
CA VAL A 207 4.40 -9.42 1.86
C VAL A 207 3.03 -10.08 1.76
N MET A 208 2.18 -9.90 2.78
CA MET A 208 0.77 -10.31 2.75
C MET A 208 -0.14 -9.23 3.32
N ALA A 209 -1.34 -9.12 2.78
CA ALA A 209 -2.40 -8.23 3.28
C ALA A 209 -3.78 -8.76 2.92
N ASP A 210 -4.77 -8.46 3.75
CA ASP A 210 -6.18 -8.68 3.40
C ASP A 210 -6.59 -7.80 2.21
N ILE A 211 -7.37 -8.37 1.28
CA ILE A 211 -7.83 -7.67 0.07
C ILE A 211 -8.75 -6.49 0.37
N HIS A 212 -9.36 -6.44 1.55
CA HIS A 212 -10.18 -5.35 2.06
C HIS A 212 -9.51 -4.53 3.17
N GLY A 213 -8.42 -5.06 3.70
CA GLY A 213 -7.51 -4.35 4.59
C GLY A 213 -6.57 -3.44 3.82
N LYS A 214 -5.25 -3.65 4.00
CA LYS A 214 -4.23 -2.78 3.42
C LYS A 214 -4.25 -2.76 1.89
N CYS A 215 -4.73 -3.82 1.23
CA CYS A 215 -4.87 -3.84 -0.23
C CYS A 215 -6.18 -3.24 -0.74
N GLY A 216 -7.08 -2.79 0.13
CA GLY A 216 -8.44 -2.41 -0.26
C GLY A 216 -9.00 -1.21 0.49
N GLU A 217 -10.22 -1.36 1.01
CA GLU A 217 -11.02 -0.27 1.53
C GLU A 217 -10.38 0.41 2.74
N ALA A 218 -9.69 -0.34 3.62
CA ALA A 218 -9.00 0.27 4.77
C ALA A 218 -7.89 1.24 4.32
N GLN A 219 -7.18 0.96 3.22
CA GLN A 219 -6.19 1.87 2.67
C GLN A 219 -6.81 3.17 2.12
N ILE A 220 -8.02 3.09 1.57
CA ILE A 220 -8.77 4.27 1.12
C ILE A 220 -9.17 5.15 2.31
N ILE A 221 -9.66 4.54 3.40
CA ILE A 221 -10.00 5.27 4.64
C ILE A 221 -8.74 5.87 5.28
N HIS A 222 -7.62 5.14 5.29
CA HIS A 222 -6.33 5.63 5.81
C HIS A 222 -5.90 6.90 5.06
N ALA A 223 -5.93 6.85 3.73
CA ALA A 223 -5.66 8.00 2.88
C ALA A 223 -6.61 9.18 3.16
N LEU A 224 -7.92 8.91 3.29
CA LEU A 224 -8.92 9.92 3.63
C LEU A 224 -8.58 10.60 4.95
N ASN A 225 -8.22 9.84 5.99
CA ASN A 225 -7.83 10.37 7.30
C ASN A 225 -6.65 11.31 7.20
N VAL A 226 -5.61 10.93 6.47
CA VAL A 226 -4.44 11.78 6.24
C VAL A 226 -4.84 13.07 5.52
N MET A 227 -5.64 12.99 4.43
CA MET A 227 -6.08 14.18 3.69
C MET A 227 -6.84 15.19 4.55
N VAL A 228 -7.57 14.74 5.58
CA VAL A 228 -8.35 15.62 6.45
C VAL A 228 -7.68 15.93 7.80
N GLY A 229 -6.44 15.45 8.00
CA GLY A 229 -5.68 15.64 9.24
C GLY A 229 -6.29 14.95 10.46
N TYR A 230 -6.98 13.83 10.27
CA TYR A 230 -7.45 12.97 11.37
C TYR A 230 -6.38 11.99 11.81
N GLU A 231 -6.63 11.33 12.94
CA GLU A 231 -5.85 10.16 13.34
C GLU A 231 -5.96 9.09 12.25
N GLU A 232 -4.83 8.53 11.84
CA GLU A 232 -4.73 7.64 10.68
C GLU A 232 -5.59 6.37 10.81
N SER A 233 -5.77 5.87 12.04
CA SER A 233 -6.55 4.67 12.39
C SER A 233 -8.06 4.87 12.46
N LEU A 234 -8.53 6.11 12.38
CA LEU A 234 -9.92 6.44 12.71
C LEU A 234 -10.90 5.74 11.74
N GLY A 235 -11.83 4.96 12.29
CA GLY A 235 -12.87 4.26 11.51
C GLY A 235 -12.39 3.07 10.67
N ILE A 236 -11.21 2.51 10.97
CA ILE A 236 -10.62 1.37 10.24
C ILE A 236 -10.74 0.02 10.99
N ASP A 237 -11.12 0.05 12.28
CA ASP A 237 -11.27 -1.15 13.14
C ASP A 237 -12.59 -1.92 12.94
#